data_AF-Q8BR22-F1
#
_entry.id   AF-Q8BR22-F1
#
_cell.length_a   1.000
_cell.length_b   1.000
_cell.length_c   1.000
_cell.angle_alpha   90.00
_cell.angle_beta   90.00
_cell.angle_gamma   90.00
#
_symmetry.space_group_name_H-M   'P 1'
#
loop_
_entity.id
_entity.type
_entity.pdbx_description
1 polymer ?
#
loop_
_entity_poly.entity_id
_entity_poly.type
_entity_poly.pdbx_seq_one_letter_code
_entity_poly.pdbx_strand_id
1 'polypeptide(L)' 'MKHLVAAWLLVGLSLGVPQFGKGDICNPNPCENGGICLSGLADDSFSCECPEGFAGPNCSSVVEVASDEEKPTSAGKLSK' A
#
# COMPACT_ATOMS: atom_id res chain seq x y z
N MET A 1 -15.55 -39.15 22.13
CA MET A 1 -15.56 -38.49 20.80
C MET A 1 -16.16 -37.07 20.89
N LYS A 2 -15.58 -36.18 21.71
CA LYS A 2 -16.09 -34.80 21.92
C LYS A 2 -14.97 -33.76 22.11
N HIS A 3 -13.71 -34.12 21.88
CA HIS A 3 -12.56 -33.24 22.13
C HIS A 3 -11.74 -32.92 20.87
N LEU A 4 -12.29 -33.14 19.67
CA LEU A 4 -11.59 -32.82 18.41
C LEU A 4 -11.99 -31.46 17.81
N VAL A 5 -12.97 -30.77 18.40
CA VAL A 5 -13.46 -29.47 17.88
C VAL A 5 -12.75 -28.25 18.47
N ALA A 6 -11.83 -28.43 19.44
CA ALA A 6 -11.16 -27.32 20.13
C ALA A 6 -9.72 -27.04 19.65
N ALA A 7 -9.17 -27.87 18.75
CA ALA A 7 -7.79 -27.70 18.26
C ALA A 7 -7.70 -26.90 16.94
N TRP A 8 -8.81 -26.67 16.25
CA TRP A 8 -8.83 -25.91 14.99
C TRP A 8 -9.02 -24.40 15.17
N LEU A 9 -9.34 -23.93 16.37
CA LEU A 9 -9.54 -22.50 16.66
C LEU A 9 -8.30 -21.82 17.28
N LEU A 10 -7.23 -22.55 17.59
CA LEU A 10 -6.02 -21.99 18.24
C LEU A 10 -4.78 -21.91 17.34
N VAL A 11 -4.85 -22.38 16.09
CA VAL A 11 -3.72 -22.36 15.14
C VAL A 11 -4.10 -21.79 13.77
N GLY A 12 -5.05 -20.85 13.75
CA GLY A 12 -5.56 -20.25 12.51
C GLY A 12 -5.72 -18.73 12.51
N LEU A 13 -5.25 -18.03 13.55
CA LEU A 13 -5.28 -16.54 13.61
C LEU A 13 -3.92 -15.88 13.89
N SER A 14 -2.84 -16.65 14.04
CA SER A 14 -1.51 -16.10 14.40
C SER A 14 -0.47 -16.12 13.27
N LEU A 15 -0.81 -16.64 12.10
CA LEU A 15 -0.03 -16.37 10.90
C LEU A 15 -0.71 -15.21 10.20
N GLY A 16 -0.28 -13.99 10.53
CA GLY A 16 -0.52 -12.85 9.65
C GLY A 16 -0.13 -13.31 8.26
N VAL A 17 -1.10 -13.40 7.37
CA VAL A 17 -0.88 -13.73 5.97
C VAL A 17 0.15 -12.70 5.49
N PRO A 18 1.39 -13.09 5.11
CA PRO A 18 2.22 -12.16 4.38
C PRO A 18 1.44 -11.91 3.10
N GLN A 19 0.88 -10.71 2.98
CA GLN A 19 0.02 -10.26 1.89
C GLN A 19 0.83 -10.25 0.60
N PHE A 20 1.04 -11.43 0.03
CA PHE A 20 1.82 -11.64 -1.17
C PHE A 20 0.97 -12.39 -2.18
N GLY A 21 0.62 -11.68 -3.25
CA GLY A 21 0.29 -12.31 -4.52
C GLY A 21 -1.20 -12.42 -4.84
N LYS A 22 -1.87 -11.27 -5.02
CA LYS A 22 -3.00 -11.19 -5.93
C LYS A 22 -2.57 -10.35 -7.14
N GLY A 23 -1.92 -11.02 -8.10
CA GLY A 23 -1.29 -10.40 -9.27
C GLY A 23 -0.13 -9.49 -8.90
N ASP A 24 1.02 -9.61 -9.56
CA ASP A 24 2.13 -8.69 -9.32
C ASP A 24 1.77 -7.33 -9.97
N ILE A 25 0.78 -6.60 -9.45
CA ILE A 25 0.39 -5.28 -9.95
C ILE A 25 1.56 -4.28 -9.86
N CYS A 26 2.53 -4.60 -9.02
CA CYS A 26 3.81 -3.91 -8.92
C CYS A 26 4.89 -4.44 -9.89
N ASN A 27 4.56 -5.31 -10.85
CA ASN A 27 5.50 -5.86 -11.82
C ASN A 27 4.94 -5.82 -13.26
N PRO A 28 5.42 -4.88 -14.11
CA PRO A 28 6.47 -3.90 -13.80
C PRO A 28 6.00 -2.85 -12.79
N ASN A 29 6.93 -2.24 -12.04
CA ASN A 29 6.59 -1.22 -11.04
C ASN A 29 5.87 -0.05 -11.72
N PRO A 30 4.59 0.22 -11.39
CA PRO A 30 3.83 1.31 -12.00
C PRO A 30 4.21 2.69 -11.44
N CYS A 31 4.98 2.75 -10.34
CA CYS A 31 5.42 4.00 -9.74
C CYS A 31 6.66 4.55 -10.45
N GLU A 32 6.58 5.80 -10.88
CA GLU A 32 7.64 6.53 -11.57
C GLU A 32 8.63 7.17 -10.57
N ASN A 33 9.72 7.73 -11.09
CA ASN A 33 10.70 8.55 -10.35
C ASN A 33 11.28 7.89 -9.08
N GLY A 34 11.30 6.56 -9.02
CA GLY A 34 11.80 5.81 -7.86
C GLY A 34 10.77 5.54 -6.76
N GLY A 35 9.47 5.72 -7.05
CA GLY A 35 8.40 5.39 -6.10
C GLY A 35 8.31 3.90 -5.77
N ILE A 36 7.88 3.60 -4.54
CA ILE A 36 7.71 2.23 -4.04
C ILE A 36 6.25 1.81 -4.24
N CYS A 37 6.02 0.73 -4.96
CA CYS A 37 4.69 0.17 -5.14
C CYS A 37 4.26 -0.69 -3.95
N LEU A 38 3.09 -0.39 -3.40
CA LEU A 38 2.44 -1.09 -2.31
C LEU A 38 1.18 -1.78 -2.87
N SER A 39 1.17 -3.11 -2.89
CA SER A 39 0.01 -3.89 -3.32
C SER A 39 -1.13 -3.80 -2.30
N GLY A 40 -2.32 -3.46 -2.77
CA GLY A 40 -3.54 -3.40 -1.98
C GLY A 40 -3.98 -4.78 -1.49
N LEU A 41 -4.57 -4.79 -0.29
CA LEU A 41 -4.89 -6.03 0.42
C LEU A 41 -6.18 -6.72 -0.05
N ALA A 42 -7.08 -6.02 -0.76
CA ALA A 42 -8.46 -6.47 -0.96
C ALA A 42 -8.99 -6.43 -2.41
N ASP A 43 -8.32 -5.78 -3.36
CA ASP A 43 -9.01 -5.31 -4.58
C ASP A 43 -8.14 -5.07 -5.82
N ASP A 44 -7.10 -5.91 -6.06
CA ASP A 44 -6.22 -5.79 -7.25
C ASP A 44 -5.75 -4.34 -7.49
N SER A 45 -5.54 -3.60 -6.39
CA SER A 45 -5.20 -2.18 -6.39
C SER A 45 -3.75 -1.98 -5.95
N PHE A 46 -3.19 -0.82 -6.28
CA PHE A 46 -1.85 -0.44 -5.85
C PHE A 46 -1.86 1.00 -5.34
N SER A 47 -0.90 1.31 -4.49
CA SER A 47 -0.57 2.67 -4.07
C SER A 47 0.93 2.89 -4.23
N CYS A 48 1.34 4.13 -4.51
CA CYS A 48 2.76 4.49 -4.58
C CYS A 48 3.17 5.32 -3.37
N GLU A 49 4.25 4.93 -2.72
CA GLU A 49 5.00 5.82 -1.82
C GLU A 49 5.96 6.65 -2.66
N CYS A 50 5.71 7.95 -2.75
CA CYS A 50 6.50 8.84 -3.58
C CYS A 50 7.70 9.42 -2.83
N PRO A 51 8.87 9.50 -3.49
CA PRO A 51 10.02 10.20 -2.93
C PRO A 51 9.75 11.70 -2.81
N GLU A 52 10.57 12.37 -2.02
CA GLU A 52 10.48 13.82 -1.84
C GLU A 52 10.54 14.56 -3.19
N GLY A 53 9.69 15.57 -3.35
CA GLY A 53 9.57 16.31 -4.60
C GLY A 53 8.70 15.65 -5.67
N PHE A 54 8.07 14.50 -5.40
CA PHE A 54 7.15 13.84 -6.34
C PHE A 54 5.78 13.54 -5.72
N ALA A 55 4.74 13.58 -6.56
CA ALA A 55 3.36 13.36 -6.18
C ALA A 55 2.53 12.78 -7.33
N GLY A 56 1.26 12.48 -7.03
CA GLY A 56 0.32 11.85 -7.95
C GLY A 56 0.19 10.35 -7.71
N PRO A 57 -0.78 9.69 -8.35
CA PRO A 57 -1.10 8.28 -8.11
C PRO A 57 0.06 7.32 -8.43
N ASN A 58 0.97 7.73 -9.32
CA ASN A 58 2.15 7.00 -9.74
C ASN A 58 3.44 7.81 -9.61
N CYS A 59 3.46 8.88 -8.80
CA CYS A 59 4.63 9.74 -8.62
C CYS A 59 5.15 10.42 -9.90
N SER A 60 4.32 10.61 -10.92
CA SER A 60 4.73 11.24 -12.18
C SER A 60 4.90 12.76 -12.11
N SER A 61 4.33 13.41 -11.09
CA SER A 61 4.28 14.87 -11.00
C SER A 61 5.36 15.38 -10.05
N VAL A 62 6.14 16.38 -10.48
CA VAL A 62 7.07 17.09 -9.60
C VAL A 62 6.28 18.03 -8.71
N VAL A 63 6.55 18.00 -7.41
CA VAL A 63 6.06 18.98 -6.45
C VAL A 63 6.98 20.18 -6.54
N GLU A 64 6.49 21.26 -7.13
CA GLU A 64 7.14 22.57 -7.08
C GLU A 64 7.12 23.02 -5.61
N VAL A 65 8.25 22.82 -4.93
CA VAL A 65 8.45 23.19 -3.53
C VAL A 65 8.39 24.71 -3.39
N ALA A 66 7.21 25.25 -3.08
CA ALA A 66 7.11 26.58 -2.48
C ALA A 66 7.85 26.51 -1.15
N SER A 67 9.04 27.09 -1.15
CA SER A 67 10.11 26.83 -0.21
C SER A 67 9.84 27.52 1.14
N ASP A 68 8.88 27.04 1.93
CA ASP A 68 8.77 27.42 3.33
C ASP A 68 8.27 26.23 4.16
N GLU A 69 9.08 25.86 5.15
CA GLU A 69 8.96 24.75 6.09
C GLU A 69 7.53 24.57 6.68
N GLU A 70 6.95 23.36 6.56
CA GLU A 70 6.17 22.63 7.59
C GLU A 70 5.30 21.53 6.91
N LYS A 71 5.74 20.26 7.06
CA LYS A 71 4.96 19.02 6.94
C LYS A 71 3.93 18.91 5.79
N PRO A 72 4.21 18.15 4.71
CA PRO A 72 3.19 17.80 3.74
C PRO A 72 2.27 16.74 4.35
N THR A 73 1.24 17.14 5.11
CA THR A 73 0.13 16.23 5.41
C THR A 73 -0.77 16.21 4.18
N SER A 74 -0.53 15.25 3.29
CA SER A 74 -1.43 14.95 2.19
C SER A 74 -2.77 14.45 2.77
N ALA A 75 -3.68 15.36 3.10
CA ALA A 75 -5.06 15.00 3.30
C ALA A 75 -5.61 14.63 1.90
N GLY A 76 -5.68 13.33 1.63
CA GLY A 76 -6.29 12.80 0.42
C GLY A 76 -7.67 13.44 0.22
N LYS A 77 -7.90 14.00 -0.96
CA LYS A 77 -9.19 14.57 -1.31
C LYS A 77 -10.16 13.41 -1.49
N LEU A 78 -11.03 13.20 -0.51
CA LEU A 78 -12.14 12.25 -0.58
C LEU A 78 -13.04 12.65 -1.76
N SER A 79 -13.02 11.85 -2.83
CA SER A 79 -13.96 11.99 -3.94
C SER A 79 -15.39 11.86 -3.42
N LYS A 80 -16.21 12.85 -3.76
CA LYS A 80 -17.64 12.93 -3.44
C LYS A 80 -18.44 11.91 -4.23
#